data_AF-A0A377WF91-F1
#
_entry.id   AF-A0A377WF91-F1
#
_cell.length_a   1.000
_cell.length_b   1.000
_cell.length_c   1.000
_cell.angle_alpha   90.00
_cell.angle_beta   90.00
_cell.angle_gamma   90.00
#
_symmetry.space_group_name_H-M   'P 1'
#
loop_
_entity.id
_entity.type
_entity.pdbx_description
1 polymer ?
#
loop_
_entity_poly.entity_id
_entity_poly.type
_entity_poly.pdbx_seq_one_letter_code
_entity_poly.pdbx_strand_id
1 'polypeptide(L)'
;MLSEGNADEKLDPASLTKIMTSYVVGQAIKAGKIKLTDMVTVGRDAWATGNPALRGSSVMFLKPGMQVSVEDLNKGVIIQSGNDASIAIADYVAGSQDAFVSLMNGYAKKWG
;
A
#
# COMPACT_ATOMS: atom_id res chain seq x y z
N MET A 1 -2.90 1.33 -33.23
CA MET A 1 -3.34 2.13 -32.06
C MET A 1 -4.72 1.63 -31.66
N LEU A 2 -4.88 1.23 -30.40
CA LEU A 2 -6.16 0.85 -29.81
C LEU A 2 -6.67 2.10 -29.06
N SER A 3 -7.46 2.93 -29.73
CA SER A 3 -8.07 4.22 -29.34
C SER A 3 -7.82 4.80 -27.93
N GLU A 4 -7.55 6.11 -27.86
CA GLU A 4 -7.46 6.89 -26.61
C GLU A 4 -8.41 8.11 -26.62
N GLY A 5 -8.78 8.61 -25.43
CA GLY A 5 -9.56 9.84 -25.25
C GLY A 5 -9.31 10.41 -23.86
N ASN A 6 -8.90 11.68 -23.77
CA ASN A 6 -8.50 12.38 -22.54
C ASN A 6 -7.52 11.59 -21.64
N ALA A 7 -6.62 10.79 -22.24
CA ALA A 7 -5.73 9.91 -21.49
C ALA A 7 -4.77 10.65 -20.54
N ASP A 8 -4.45 11.92 -20.86
CA ASP A 8 -3.54 12.77 -20.08
C ASP A 8 -4.27 13.72 -19.10
N GLU A 9 -5.60 13.66 -19.03
CA GLU A 9 -6.37 14.48 -18.09
C GLU A 9 -6.10 14.03 -16.64
N LYS A 10 -5.73 14.96 -15.77
CA LYS A 10 -5.46 14.67 -14.36
C LYS A 10 -6.77 14.42 -13.61
N LEU A 11 -7.03 13.16 -13.31
CA LEU A 11 -8.17 12.70 -12.52
C LEU A 11 -7.72 12.13 -11.17
N ASP A 12 -8.62 12.05 -10.20
CA ASP A 12 -8.37 11.37 -8.94
C ASP A 12 -8.19 9.86 -9.21
N PRO A 13 -7.01 9.28 -8.91
CA PRO A 13 -6.75 7.86 -9.15
C PRO A 13 -7.54 6.95 -8.20
N ALA A 14 -8.07 7.46 -7.09
CA ALA A 14 -8.73 6.66 -6.06
C ALA A 14 -7.92 5.39 -5.70
N SER A 15 -8.53 4.21 -5.81
CA SER A 15 -7.87 2.93 -5.51
C SER A 15 -6.80 2.50 -6.52
N LEU A 16 -6.69 3.13 -7.69
CA LEU A 16 -5.59 2.85 -8.64
C LEU A 16 -4.21 3.15 -8.03
N THR A 17 -4.16 4.05 -7.04
CA THR A 17 -2.96 4.33 -6.23
C THR A 17 -2.35 3.06 -5.63
N LYS A 18 -3.17 2.04 -5.33
CA LYS A 18 -2.71 0.77 -4.75
C LYS A 18 -1.84 -0.06 -5.70
N ILE A 19 -1.92 0.19 -7.02
CA ILE A 19 -1.00 -0.42 -7.99
C ILE A 19 0.43 0.03 -7.68
N MET A 20 0.62 1.32 -7.39
CA MET A 20 1.93 1.85 -7.00
C MET A 20 2.37 1.32 -5.63
N THR A 21 1.45 1.15 -4.67
CA THR A 21 1.76 0.51 -3.38
C THR A 21 2.32 -0.90 -3.58
N SER A 22 1.63 -1.75 -4.34
CA SER A 22 2.11 -3.11 -4.64
C SER A 22 3.40 -3.12 -5.46
N TYR A 23 3.61 -2.12 -6.33
CA TYR A 23 4.87 -1.98 -7.06
C TYR A 23 6.05 -1.71 -6.13
N VAL A 24 5.92 -0.77 -5.18
CA VAL A 24 6.98 -0.45 -4.21
C VAL A 24 7.33 -1.68 -3.35
N VAL A 25 6.30 -2.41 -2.87
CA VAL A 25 6.47 -3.66 -2.12
C VAL A 25 7.19 -4.71 -2.96
N GLY A 26 6.78 -4.90 -4.21
CA GLY A 26 7.43 -5.82 -5.15
C GLY A 26 8.89 -5.48 -5.40
N GLN A 27 9.24 -4.19 -5.52
CA GLN A 27 10.64 -3.76 -5.65
C GLN A 27 11.45 -4.01 -4.37
N ALA A 28 10.86 -3.81 -3.19
CA ALA A 28 11.52 -4.12 -1.92
C ALA A 28 11.82 -5.62 -1.78
N ILE A 29 10.88 -6.48 -2.18
CA ILE A 29 11.07 -7.94 -2.23
C ILE A 29 12.15 -8.31 -3.25
N LYS A 30 12.08 -7.77 -4.48
CA LYS A 30 13.04 -8.03 -5.55
C LYS A 30 14.46 -7.61 -5.16
N ALA A 31 14.60 -6.51 -4.43
CA ALA A 31 15.89 -6.03 -3.91
C ALA A 31 16.38 -6.82 -2.68
N GLY A 32 15.62 -7.80 -2.18
CA GLY A 32 15.97 -8.60 -1.00
C GLY A 32 15.89 -7.84 0.32
N LYS A 33 15.23 -6.67 0.36
CA LYS A 33 15.09 -5.86 1.58
C LYS A 33 14.06 -6.44 2.55
N ILE A 34 13.05 -7.11 2.01
CA ILE A 34 11.99 -7.81 2.74
C ILE A 34 11.66 -9.13 2.04
N LYS A 35 10.98 -10.03 2.73
CA LYS A 35 10.49 -11.31 2.21
C LYS A 35 8.98 -11.42 2.42
N LEU A 36 8.33 -12.21 1.58
CA LEU A 36 6.91 -12.52 1.70
C LEU A 36 6.54 -13.13 3.06
N THR A 37 7.45 -13.91 3.63
CA THR A 37 7.30 -14.59 4.92
C THR A 37 7.59 -13.69 6.13
N ASP A 38 8.05 -12.46 5.91
CA ASP A 38 8.36 -11.57 7.03
C ASP A 38 7.06 -11.18 7.74
N MET A 39 7.12 -11.15 9.07
CA MET A 39 5.96 -10.80 9.90
C MET A 39 5.98 -9.32 10.21
N VAL A 40 4.89 -8.64 9.85
CA VAL A 40 4.66 -7.24 10.12
C VAL A 40 3.82 -7.10 11.38
N THR A 41 4.30 -6.31 12.34
CA THR A 41 3.52 -5.96 13.53
C THR A 41 2.62 -4.79 13.21
N VAL A 42 1.30 -4.98 13.30
CA VAL A 42 0.30 -3.96 12.99
C VAL A 42 0.34 -2.83 14.02
N GLY A 43 0.50 -1.60 13.53
CA GLY A 43 0.46 -0.37 14.32
C GLY A 43 -0.95 0.09 14.70
N ARG A 44 -1.05 1.23 15.41
CA ARG A 44 -2.34 1.84 15.77
C ARG A 44 -2.98 2.63 14.62
N ASP A 45 -2.15 3.16 13.74
CA ASP A 45 -2.52 3.83 12.49
C ASP A 45 -3.24 2.92 11.50
N ALA A 46 -2.81 1.66 11.39
CA ALA A 46 -3.45 0.63 10.58
C ALA A 46 -4.73 0.05 11.21
N TRP A 47 -5.19 0.55 12.37
CA TRP A 47 -6.40 0.04 13.02
C TRP A 47 -7.63 0.85 12.63
N ALA A 48 -8.55 0.22 11.88
CA ALA A 48 -9.74 0.89 11.36
C ALA A 48 -10.65 1.53 12.43
N THR A 49 -10.77 0.93 13.61
CA THR A 49 -11.56 1.51 14.71
C THR A 49 -10.87 2.71 15.35
N GLY A 50 -9.53 2.70 15.38
CA GLY A 50 -8.71 3.77 15.98
C GLY A 50 -8.37 4.91 15.02
N ASN A 51 -8.53 4.70 13.71
CA ASN A 51 -8.21 5.68 12.68
C ASN A 51 -9.47 6.14 11.93
N PRO A 52 -9.99 7.36 12.19
CA PRO A 52 -11.18 7.89 11.54
C PRO A 52 -11.09 7.94 10.01
N ALA A 53 -9.89 8.08 9.43
CA ALA A 53 -9.70 8.11 7.98
C ALA A 53 -10.01 6.77 7.29
N LEU A 54 -10.04 5.68 8.06
CA LEU A 54 -10.39 4.34 7.55
C LEU A 54 -11.88 4.03 7.63
N ARG A 55 -12.70 4.88 8.27
CA ARG A 55 -14.14 4.64 8.45
C ARG A 55 -14.86 4.62 7.11
N GLY A 56 -15.63 3.56 6.86
CA GLY A 56 -16.40 3.38 5.63
C GLY A 56 -15.56 2.97 4.42
N SER A 57 -14.26 2.70 4.61
CA SER A 57 -13.37 2.21 3.56
C SER A 57 -13.21 0.69 3.61
N SER A 58 -12.63 0.10 2.55
CA SER A 58 -12.30 -1.33 2.55
C SER A 58 -11.11 -1.62 3.47
N VAL A 59 -11.24 -2.63 4.32
CA VAL A 59 -10.28 -2.98 5.37
C VAL A 59 -10.17 -4.49 5.54
N MET A 60 -9.01 -4.95 6.00
CA MET A 60 -8.73 -6.33 6.44
C MET A 60 -9.11 -6.59 7.90
N PHE A 61 -9.58 -5.57 8.63
CA PHE A 61 -9.90 -5.61 10.06
C PHE A 61 -8.68 -5.88 10.95
N LEU A 62 -7.54 -5.31 10.58
CA LEU A 62 -6.31 -5.40 11.37
C LEU A 62 -6.47 -4.77 12.76
N LYS A 63 -5.78 -5.32 13.76
CA LYS A 63 -5.75 -4.80 15.13
C LYS A 63 -4.31 -4.58 15.59
N PRO A 64 -4.03 -3.57 16.44
CA PRO A 64 -2.69 -3.30 16.90
C PRO A 64 -2.06 -4.50 17.61
N GLY A 65 -0.80 -4.80 17.30
CA GLY A 65 -0.06 -5.94 17.84
C GLY A 65 -0.32 -7.26 17.12
N MET A 66 -1.25 -7.34 16.17
CA MET A 66 -1.34 -8.49 15.27
C MET A 66 -0.04 -8.63 14.48
N GLN A 67 0.40 -9.86 14.26
CA GLN A 67 1.46 -10.16 13.32
C GLN A 67 0.85 -10.75 12.05
N VAL A 68 1.07 -10.09 10.92
CA VAL A 68 0.54 -10.52 9.61
C VAL A 68 1.71 -10.60 8.64
N SER A 69 1.74 -11.63 7.79
CA SER A 69 2.81 -11.79 6.82
C SER A 69 2.78 -10.67 5.76
N VAL A 70 3.93 -10.31 5.21
CA VAL A 70 4.01 -9.40 4.04
C VAL A 70 3.16 -9.93 2.89
N GLU A 71 3.11 -11.25 2.69
CA GLU A 71 2.28 -11.88 1.68
C GLU A 71 0.79 -11.58 1.88
N ASP A 72 0.27 -11.77 3.09
CA ASP A 72 -1.16 -11.58 3.39
C ASP A 72 -1.55 -10.11 3.37
N LEU A 73 -0.68 -9.22 3.85
CA LEU A 73 -0.88 -7.77 3.72
C LEU A 73 -0.92 -7.36 2.25
N ASN A 74 0.01 -7.84 1.43
CA ASN A 74 0.01 -7.53 0.01
C ASN A 74 -1.23 -8.11 -0.71
N LYS A 75 -1.70 -9.31 -0.34
CA LYS A 75 -2.98 -9.85 -0.80
C LYS A 75 -4.15 -8.97 -0.36
N GLY A 76 -4.15 -8.44 0.86
CA GLY A 76 -5.14 -7.50 1.34
C GLY A 76 -5.21 -6.20 0.52
N VAL A 77 -4.05 -5.66 0.15
CA VAL A 77 -3.95 -4.49 -0.74
C VAL A 77 -4.50 -4.81 -2.13
N ILE A 78 -4.09 -5.93 -2.73
CA ILE A 78 -4.42 -6.26 -4.13
C ILE A 78 -5.86 -6.77 -4.29
N ILE A 79 -6.31 -7.65 -3.40
CA ILE A 79 -7.60 -8.36 -3.52
C ILE A 79 -8.71 -7.57 -2.86
N GLN A 80 -8.51 -7.15 -1.60
CA GLN A 80 -9.53 -6.45 -0.83
C GLN A 80 -9.48 -4.93 -1.02
N SER A 81 -8.44 -4.38 -1.66
CA SER A 81 -8.21 -2.94 -1.67
C SER A 81 -8.13 -2.37 -0.24
N GLY A 82 -7.58 -3.16 0.69
CA GLY A 82 -7.52 -2.85 2.12
C GLY A 82 -6.65 -1.63 2.41
N ASN A 83 -7.26 -0.59 2.98
CA ASN A 83 -6.53 0.64 3.34
C ASN A 83 -5.67 0.44 4.59
N ASP A 84 -6.15 -0.32 5.57
CA ASP A 84 -5.37 -0.72 6.76
C ASP A 84 -4.13 -1.54 6.37
N ALA A 85 -4.28 -2.47 5.42
CA ALA A 85 -3.18 -3.24 4.86
C ALA A 85 -2.14 -2.34 4.19
N SER A 86 -2.60 -1.31 3.47
CA SER A 86 -1.74 -0.36 2.78
C SER A 86 -0.91 0.46 3.77
N ILE A 87 -1.49 0.86 4.90
CA ILE A 87 -0.79 1.56 5.97
C ILE A 87 0.26 0.63 6.60
N ALA A 88 -0.16 -0.56 7.06
CA ALA A 88 0.74 -1.49 7.74
C ALA A 88 1.96 -1.88 6.89
N ILE A 89 1.76 -2.14 5.59
CA ILE A 89 2.87 -2.50 4.70
C ILE A 89 3.75 -1.29 4.36
N ALA A 90 3.19 -0.07 4.30
CA ALA A 90 3.96 1.15 4.08
C ALA A 90 4.91 1.44 5.25
N ASP A 91 4.39 1.35 6.48
CA ASP A 91 5.19 1.56 7.69
C ASP A 91 6.29 0.49 7.82
N TYR A 92 6.00 -0.75 7.45
CA TYR A 92 7.01 -1.81 7.45
C TYR A 92 8.12 -1.59 6.41
N VAL A 93 7.76 -1.19 5.18
CA VAL A 93 8.71 -1.05 4.07
C VAL A 93 9.56 0.20 4.19
N ALA A 94 8.99 1.31 4.66
CA ALA A 94 9.63 2.63 4.61
C ALA A 94 9.76 3.31 5.98
N GLY A 95 9.26 2.70 7.06
CA GLY A 95 9.27 3.25 8.41
C GLY A 95 8.18 4.29 8.70
N SER A 96 7.54 4.84 7.67
CA SER A 96 6.39 5.73 7.77
C SER A 96 5.65 5.85 6.43
N GLN A 97 4.38 6.25 6.48
CA GLN A 97 3.58 6.56 5.30
C GLN A 97 4.21 7.67 4.43
N ASP A 98 4.76 8.73 5.01
CA ASP A 98 5.37 9.83 4.25
C ASP A 98 6.62 9.39 3.49
N ALA A 99 7.46 8.56 4.12
CA ALA A 99 8.62 7.97 3.47
C ALA A 99 8.18 7.02 2.34
N PHE A 100 7.10 6.27 2.54
CA PHE A 100 6.55 5.39 1.52
C PHE A 100 6.00 6.18 0.33
N VAL A 101 5.22 7.24 0.56
CA VAL A 101 4.72 8.14 -0.49
C VAL A 101 5.87 8.79 -1.26
N SER A 102 6.96 9.15 -0.57
CA SER A 102 8.17 9.65 -1.22
C SER A 102 8.80 8.62 -2.17
N LEU A 103 8.81 7.33 -1.79
CA LEU A 103 9.23 6.24 -2.68
C LEU A 103 8.29 6.09 -3.88
N MET A 104 6.98 6.11 -3.65
CA MET A 104 5.97 6.02 -4.71
C MET A 104 6.17 7.12 -5.76
N ASN A 105 6.30 8.37 -5.31
CA ASN A 105 6.54 9.52 -6.19
C ASN A 105 7.91 9.43 -6.88
N GLY A 106 8.92 8.90 -6.19
CA GLY A 106 10.24 8.65 -6.77
C GLY A 106 10.20 7.62 -7.91
N TYR A 107 9.34 6.61 -7.84
CA TYR A 107 9.12 5.66 -8.94
C TYR A 107 8.28 6.27 -10.05
N ALA A 108 7.20 6.99 -9.72
CA ALA A 108 6.38 7.67 -10.72
C ALA A 108 7.24 8.57 -11.62
N LYS A 109 8.10 9.40 -11.02
CA LYS A 109 9.02 10.29 -11.73
C LYS A 109 10.06 9.56 -12.62
N LYS A 110 10.38 8.30 -12.31
CA LYS A 110 11.28 7.48 -13.14
C LYS A 110 10.59 6.93 -14.39
N TRP A 111 9.26 6.88 -14.41
CA TRP A 111 8.48 6.37 -15.53
C TRP A 111 8.17 7.45 -16.57
N GLY A 112 8.23 8.73 -16.18
CA GLY A 112 7.94 9.88 -17.04
C GLY A 112 7.14 10.93 -16.29
#